data_AF-A0A822ZD87-F1
#
_entry.id   AF-A0A822ZD87-F1
#
_cell.length_a   1.000
_cell.length_b   1.000
_cell.length_c   1.000
_cell.angle_alpha   90.00
_cell.angle_beta   90.00
_cell.angle_gamma   90.00
#
_symmetry.space_group_name_H-M   'P 1'
#
loop_
_entity.id
_entity.type
_entity.pdbx_description
1 polymer ?
#
loop_
_entity_poly.entity_id
_entity_poly.type
_entity_poly.pdbx_seq_one_letter_code
_entity_poly.pdbx_strand_id
1 'polypeptide(L)'
;MLVLRVYLCLLIYATGYTWLELCPLTGRKHQLRVHCAEVLGTPIVGDYKYGWQAHRKWKPLSWSNPQKNKKLPRSKESPFGLDSEGGSIAEKQPHLHLHCRQMIFPNIALALQHLQSSSNCDLSELESLNLVAPLPPHMQRSWGILCF
;
A
#
# COMPACT_ATOMS: atom_id res chain seq x y z
N MET A 1 5.17 2.53 -23.68
CA MET A 1 6.27 2.79 -22.73
C MET A 1 5.66 3.07 -21.37
N LEU A 2 5.80 2.16 -20.40
CA LEU A 2 5.16 2.23 -19.09
C LEU A 2 6.24 2.63 -18.08
N VAL A 3 6.29 3.91 -17.73
CA VAL A 3 7.32 4.43 -16.82
C VAL A 3 6.84 4.27 -15.39
N LEU A 4 7.16 3.13 -14.79
CA LEU A 4 7.18 2.98 -13.33
C LEU A 4 8.60 3.32 -12.88
N ARG A 5 8.77 4.32 -12.03
CA ARG A 5 10.03 4.45 -11.28
C ARG A 5 9.85 3.68 -9.98
N VAL A 6 10.48 2.51 -9.92
CA VAL A 6 10.71 1.77 -8.68
C VAL A 6 11.96 2.39 -8.09
N TYR A 7 11.82 3.15 -7.01
CA TYR A 7 12.95 3.89 -6.44
C TYR A 7 13.70 3.09 -5.37
N LEU A 8 13.06 2.09 -4.75
CA LEU A 8 13.68 1.35 -3.65
C LEU A 8 13.06 -0.04 -3.47
N CYS A 9 13.89 -1.07 -3.70
CA CYS A 9 13.66 -2.43 -3.20
C CYS A 9 14.33 -2.46 -1.83
N LEU A 10 13.57 -2.29 -0.74
CA LEU A 10 14.23 -1.98 0.52
C LEU A 10 15.04 -3.18 1.01
N LEU A 11 14.51 -4.41 0.94
CA LEU A 11 15.18 -5.58 1.49
C LEU A 11 14.56 -6.87 0.94
N ILE A 12 15.39 -7.75 0.36
CA ILE A 12 15.03 -9.16 0.12
C ILE A 12 15.52 -9.91 1.36
N TYR A 13 14.64 -10.19 2.31
CA TYR A 13 14.98 -11.11 3.41
C TYR A 13 14.64 -12.55 3.04
N ALA A 14 15.26 -13.50 3.74
CA ALA A 14 15.12 -14.96 3.59
C ALA A 14 13.69 -15.52 3.58
N THR A 15 12.67 -14.68 3.74
CA THR A 15 11.24 -14.99 3.79
C THR A 15 10.53 -14.91 2.43
N GLY A 16 11.17 -14.37 1.38
CA GLY A 16 10.58 -14.29 0.03
C GLY A 16 9.59 -13.13 -0.18
N TYR A 17 9.63 -12.12 0.68
CA TYR A 17 8.83 -10.90 0.57
C TYR A 17 9.72 -9.66 0.41
N THR A 18 9.17 -8.63 -0.23
CA THR A 18 9.85 -7.37 -0.49
C THR A 18 8.88 -6.21 -0.35
N TRP A 19 9.29 -5.14 0.34
CA TRP A 19 8.58 -3.86 0.32
C TRP A 19 9.10 -2.99 -0.82
N LEU A 20 8.16 -2.48 -1.61
CA LEU A 20 8.43 -1.64 -2.75
C LEU A 20 7.80 -0.27 -2.56
N GLU A 21 8.58 0.77 -2.80
CA GLU A 21 8.06 2.10 -3.04
C GLU A 21 7.86 2.32 -4.53
N LEU A 22 6.62 2.63 -4.92
CA LEU A 22 6.20 2.74 -6.32
C LEU A 22 5.71 4.16 -6.61
N CYS A 23 6.32 4.81 -7.59
CA CYS A 23 5.88 6.13 -8.08
C CYS A 23 5.35 5.99 -9.52
N PRO A 24 4.04 5.77 -9.71
CA PRO A 24 3.46 5.69 -11.05
C PRO A 24 3.50 7.07 -11.74
N LEU A 25 4.04 7.14 -12.96
CA LEU A 25 3.93 8.36 -13.77
C LEU A 25 2.58 8.51 -14.48
N THR A 26 1.78 7.44 -14.52
CA THR A 26 0.46 7.42 -15.16
C THR A 26 -0.56 6.71 -14.27
N GLY A 27 -1.85 7.03 -14.44
CA GLY A 27 -2.95 6.47 -13.63
C GLY A 27 -3.76 5.38 -14.34
N ARG A 28 -3.16 4.48 -15.12
CA ARG A 28 -3.94 3.44 -15.83
C ARG A 28 -4.58 2.46 -14.85
N LYS A 29 -5.73 1.92 -15.22
CA LYS A 29 -6.48 0.96 -14.39
C LYS A 29 -5.60 -0.23 -14.01
N HIS A 30 -5.45 -0.47 -12.71
CA HIS A 30 -4.63 -1.54 -12.12
C HIS A 30 -3.15 -1.54 -12.52
N GLN A 31 -2.60 -0.42 -12.99
CA GLN A 31 -1.24 -0.33 -13.54
C GLN A 31 -0.18 -0.99 -12.66
N LEU A 32 -0.10 -0.60 -11.38
CA LEU A 32 0.89 -1.13 -10.44
C LEU A 32 0.73 -2.64 -10.23
N ARG A 33 -0.51 -3.11 -10.12
CA ARG A 33 -0.84 -4.53 -9.90
C ARG A 33 -0.38 -5.40 -11.06
N VAL A 34 -0.69 -4.98 -12.29
CA VAL A 34 -0.27 -5.67 -13.52
C VAL A 34 1.25 -5.64 -13.68
N HIS A 35 1.89 -4.50 -13.41
CA HIS A 35 3.35 -4.41 -13.50
C HIS A 35 4.05 -5.35 -12.52
N CYS A 36 3.62 -5.36 -11.26
CA CYS A 36 4.21 -6.25 -10.26
C CYS A 36 4.01 -7.73 -10.64
N ALA A 37 2.82 -8.12 -11.11
CA ALA A 37 2.55 -9.50 -11.48
C ALA A 37 3.24 -9.94 -12.78
N GLU A 38 3.07 -9.19 -13.87
CA GLU A 38 3.44 -9.63 -15.22
C GLU A 38 4.84 -9.16 -15.65
N VAL A 39 5.27 -7.97 -15.21
CA VAL A 39 6.57 -7.39 -15.63
C VAL A 39 7.68 -7.76 -14.66
N LEU A 40 7.42 -7.65 -13.35
CA LEU A 40 8.40 -7.98 -12.32
C LEU A 40 8.38 -9.48 -11.94
N GLY A 41 7.29 -10.20 -12.24
CA GLY A 41 7.11 -11.59 -11.80
C GLY A 41 6.90 -11.74 -10.29
N THR A 42 6.66 -10.63 -9.58
CA THR A 42 6.50 -10.56 -8.12
C THR A 42 5.15 -9.93 -7.77
N PRO A 43 4.03 -10.70 -7.83
CA PRO A 43 2.70 -10.15 -7.61
C PRO A 43 2.51 -9.60 -6.19
N ILE A 44 1.68 -8.57 -6.06
CA ILE A 44 1.37 -7.94 -4.77
C ILE A 44 0.59 -8.92 -3.87
N VAL A 45 0.94 -8.97 -2.58
CA VAL A 45 0.24 -9.81 -1.60
C VAL A 45 -1.24 -9.42 -1.50
N GLY A 46 -2.13 -10.41 -1.43
CA GLY A 46 -3.59 -10.24 -1.45
C GLY A 46 -4.16 -9.87 -2.83
N ASP A 47 -3.34 -9.85 -3.88
CA ASP A 47 -3.82 -9.69 -5.26
C ASP A 47 -4.24 -11.02 -5.86
N TYR A 48 -5.48 -11.43 -5.59
CA TYR A 48 -6.04 -12.68 -6.14
C TYR A 48 -6.34 -12.62 -7.63
N LYS A 49 -6.37 -11.43 -8.24
CA LYS A 49 -6.71 -11.25 -9.66
C LYS A 49 -5.49 -11.46 -10.55
N TYR A 50 -4.40 -10.76 -10.25
CA TYR A 50 -3.17 -10.80 -11.05
C TYR A 50 -2.12 -11.74 -10.44
N GLY A 51 -2.17 -11.97 -9.12
CA GLY A 51 -1.28 -12.87 -8.40
C GLY A 51 -1.86 -14.27 -8.14
N TRP A 52 -2.86 -14.71 -8.93
CA TRP A 52 -3.57 -15.97 -8.69
C TRP A 52 -2.63 -17.17 -8.46
N GLN A 53 -1.62 -17.35 -9.32
CA GLN A 53 -0.69 -18.48 -9.21
C GLN A 53 0.08 -18.48 -7.87
N ALA A 54 0.49 -17.31 -7.39
CA ALA A 54 1.17 -17.16 -6.09
C ALA A 54 0.21 -17.45 -4.92
N HIS A 55 -1.04 -16.97 -5.01
CA HIS A 55 -2.00 -17.08 -3.92
C HIS A 55 -2.72 -18.45 -3.85
N ARG A 56 -2.77 -19.23 -4.94
CA ARG A 56 -3.30 -20.61 -4.93
C ARG A 56 -2.58 -21.53 -3.95
N LYS A 57 -1.27 -21.34 -3.83
CA LYS A 57 -0.40 -22.11 -2.92
C LYS A 57 -0.12 -21.35 -1.63
N TRP A 58 -0.87 -20.27 -1.35
CA TRP A 58 -0.65 -19.45 -0.18
C TRP A 58 -0.77 -20.30 1.07
N LYS A 59 0.34 -20.41 1.79
CA LYS A 59 0.39 -20.96 3.13
C LYS A 59 0.74 -19.79 4.04
N PRO A 60 -0.10 -19.47 5.03
CA PRO A 60 0.29 -18.47 6.00
C PRO A 60 1.62 -18.89 6.61
N LEU A 61 2.52 -17.93 6.80
CA LEU A 61 3.76 -18.16 7.54
C LEU A 61 3.38 -18.84 8.85
N SER A 62 4.02 -19.98 9.14
CA SER A 62 3.83 -20.70 10.40
C SER A 62 4.49 -19.89 11.52
N TRP A 63 3.90 -18.75 11.84
CA TRP A 63 4.29 -17.94 12.97
C TRP A 63 3.67 -18.57 14.21
N SER A 64 4.49 -19.29 14.98
CA SER A 64 4.14 -19.70 16.34
C SER A 64 4.10 -18.46 17.21
N ASN A 65 2.99 -17.73 17.23
CA ASN A 65 2.85 -16.61 18.14
C ASN A 65 2.73 -17.17 19.57
N PRO A 66 3.65 -16.87 20.52
CA PRO A 66 3.51 -17.31 21.91
C PRO A 66 2.25 -16.73 22.60
N GLN A 67 1.66 -15.70 21.98
CA GLN A 67 0.50 -14.95 22.48
C GLN A 67 -0.86 -15.49 21.99
N LYS A 68 -0.92 -16.58 21.21
CA LYS A 68 -2.20 -17.11 20.67
C LYS A 68 -3.12 -17.78 21.72
N ASN A 69 -2.70 -17.82 22.98
CA ASN A 69 -3.46 -18.35 24.12
C ASN A 69 -4.29 -17.30 24.88
N LYS A 70 -4.68 -16.20 24.24
CA LYS A 70 -5.82 -15.41 24.69
C LYS A 70 -6.84 -15.38 23.56
N LYS A 71 -7.89 -16.20 23.68
CA LYS A 71 -9.16 -15.95 23.01
C LYS A 71 -9.65 -14.60 23.53
N LEU A 72 -9.24 -13.50 22.89
CA LEU A 72 -9.85 -12.20 23.16
C LEU A 72 -11.32 -12.33 22.72
N PRO A 73 -12.29 -11.99 23.58
CA PRO A 73 -13.69 -12.02 23.19
C PRO A 73 -13.83 -11.14 21.94
N ARG A 74 -14.43 -11.70 20.88
CA ARG A 74 -14.76 -11.06 19.61
C ARG A 74 -15.18 -9.61 19.91
N SER A 75 -14.27 -8.66 19.71
CA SER A 75 -14.56 -7.25 19.94
C SER A 75 -15.77 -6.93 19.09
N LYS A 76 -16.78 -6.30 19.72
CA LYS A 76 -18.05 -5.94 19.11
C LYS A 76 -17.82 -5.49 17.67
N GLU A 77 -18.44 -6.20 16.73
CA GLU A 77 -18.48 -5.76 15.34
C GLU A 77 -18.97 -4.31 15.34
N SER A 78 -18.11 -3.38 14.94
CA SER A 78 -18.55 -2.08 14.44
C SER A 78 -19.79 -2.32 13.56
N PRO A 79 -20.86 -1.50 13.67
CA PRO A 79 -22.08 -1.68 12.87
C PRO A 79 -21.82 -1.63 11.35
N PHE A 80 -20.61 -1.26 10.92
CA PHE A 80 -20.15 -1.25 9.55
C PHE A 80 -19.18 -2.40 9.18
N GLY A 81 -18.93 -3.35 10.08
CA GLY A 81 -18.04 -4.50 9.82
C GLY A 81 -16.57 -4.13 9.59
N LEU A 82 -16.15 -2.94 10.01
CA LEU A 82 -14.82 -2.37 9.69
C LEU A 82 -13.69 -2.91 10.57
N ASP A 83 -14.00 -3.61 11.67
CA ASP A 83 -13.02 -4.13 12.62
C ASP A 83 -12.48 -5.49 12.15
N SER A 84 -12.04 -5.54 10.90
CA SER A 84 -11.38 -6.71 10.35
C SER A 84 -9.94 -6.75 10.87
N GLU A 85 -9.74 -7.29 12.07
CA GLU A 85 -8.41 -7.64 12.61
C GLU A 85 -7.70 -8.75 11.79
N GLY A 86 -8.05 -8.96 10.53
CA GLY A 86 -7.50 -9.95 9.62
C GLY A 86 -6.68 -9.34 8.47
N GLY A 87 -6.25 -10.17 7.53
CA GLY A 87 -5.68 -9.71 6.26
C GLY A 87 -4.16 -9.46 6.25
N SER A 88 -3.43 -9.75 7.33
CA SER A 88 -1.95 -9.74 7.30
C SER A 88 -1.40 -10.97 6.58
N ILE A 89 -0.08 -11.02 6.37
CA ILE A 89 0.58 -12.18 5.74
C ILE A 89 0.52 -13.48 6.57
N ALA A 90 0.22 -13.39 7.87
CA ALA A 90 0.06 -14.55 8.73
C ALA A 90 -1.34 -15.20 8.60
N GLU A 91 -2.26 -14.57 7.87
CA GLU A 91 -3.61 -15.07 7.68
C GLU A 91 -3.74 -15.93 6.42
N LYS A 92 -4.76 -16.80 6.40
CA LYS A 92 -5.06 -17.65 5.22
C LYS A 92 -5.46 -16.84 4.00
N GLN A 93 -6.08 -15.68 4.22
CA GLN A 93 -6.55 -14.78 3.18
C GLN A 93 -6.02 -13.37 3.49
N PRO A 94 -4.79 -13.04 3.06
CA PRO A 94 -4.28 -11.68 3.19
C PRO A 94 -5.13 -10.69 2.38
N HIS A 95 -5.26 -9.47 2.86
CA HIS A 95 -5.82 -8.36 2.11
C HIS A 95 -4.79 -7.81 1.13
N LEU A 96 -5.23 -6.99 0.17
CA LEU A 96 -4.33 -6.37 -0.80
C LEU A 96 -3.30 -5.49 -0.07
N HIS A 97 -2.01 -5.77 -0.30
CA HIS A 97 -0.89 -5.00 0.22
C HIS A 97 -0.47 -3.93 -0.79
N LEU A 98 -1.41 -3.06 -1.18
CA LEU A 98 -1.15 -1.86 -1.96
C LEU A 98 -1.73 -0.64 -1.23
N HIS A 99 -0.88 0.33 -0.88
CA HIS A 99 -1.26 1.51 -0.11
C HIS A 99 -0.71 2.78 -0.78
N CYS A 100 -1.55 3.81 -0.88
CA CYS A 100 -1.11 5.14 -1.31
C CYS A 100 -0.56 5.87 -0.09
N ARG A 101 0.76 5.79 0.12
CA ARG A 101 1.44 6.39 1.29
C ARG A 101 1.52 7.91 1.20
N GLN A 102 1.84 8.45 0.03
CA GLN A 102 2.15 9.86 -0.12
C GLN A 102 1.58 10.41 -1.43
N MET A 103 1.04 11.62 -1.39
CA MET A 103 0.62 12.37 -2.56
C MET A 103 1.15 13.79 -2.45
N ILE A 104 1.81 14.26 -3.50
CA ILE A 104 2.31 15.63 -3.61
C ILE A 104 1.56 16.28 -4.78
N PHE A 105 0.92 17.42 -4.53
CA PHE A 105 0.20 18.16 -5.55
C PHE A 105 0.32 19.67 -5.32
N PRO A 106 0.17 20.50 -6.37
CA PRO A 106 0.16 21.95 -6.24
C PRO A 106 -0.91 22.45 -5.25
N ASN A 107 -0.61 23.50 -4.47
CA ASN A 107 -1.59 24.13 -3.60
C ASN A 107 -2.59 24.99 -4.41
N ILE A 108 -3.65 24.36 -4.89
CA ILE A 108 -4.67 25.02 -5.71
C ILE A 108 -5.40 26.12 -4.92
N ALA A 109 -5.57 25.98 -3.60
CA ALA A 109 -6.23 27.00 -2.79
C ALA A 109 -5.43 28.31 -2.79
N LEU A 110 -4.10 28.22 -2.63
CA LEU A 110 -3.22 29.39 -2.78
C LEU A 110 -3.24 29.94 -4.21
N ALA A 111 -3.21 29.08 -5.22
CA ALA A 111 -3.28 29.51 -6.63
C ALA A 111 -4.55 30.35 -6.90
N LEU A 112 -5.69 29.91 -6.37
CA LEU A 112 -6.97 30.62 -6.51
C LEU A 112 -6.97 31.98 -5.80
N GLN A 113 -6.32 32.11 -4.64
CA GLN A 113 -6.17 33.39 -3.93
C GLN A 113 -5.28 34.37 -4.71
N HIS A 114 -4.19 33.89 -5.31
CA HIS A 114 -3.30 34.73 -6.14
C HIS A 114 -3.97 35.23 -7.43
N LEU A 115 -4.82 34.40 -8.05
CA LEU A 115 -5.61 34.79 -9.24
C LEU A 115 -6.64 35.89 -8.94
N GLN A 116 -7.16 35.95 -7.71
CA GLN A 116 -8.09 37.01 -7.29
C GLN A 116 -7.39 38.35 -7.02
N SER A 117 -6.07 38.34 -6.82
CA SER A 117 -5.28 39.49 -6.38
C SER A 117 -4.32 40.05 -7.44
N SER A 118 -4.00 39.30 -8.50
CA SER A 118 -3.06 39.72 -9.56
C SER A 118 -3.47 39.23 -10.95
N SER A 119 -3.21 40.04 -12.00
CA SER A 119 -3.58 39.74 -13.39
C SER A 119 -2.58 38.90 -14.17
N ASN A 120 -1.41 38.57 -13.59
CA ASN A 120 -0.41 37.67 -14.15
C ASN A 120 0.16 36.82 -13.01
N CYS A 121 -0.24 35.56 -12.94
CA CYS A 121 0.24 34.60 -11.94
C CYS A 121 1.26 33.66 -12.59
N ASP A 122 2.50 33.68 -12.09
CA ASP A 122 3.48 32.64 -12.41
C ASP A 122 3.18 31.39 -11.55
N LEU A 123 2.77 30.31 -12.21
CA LEU A 123 2.44 29.03 -11.55
C LEU A 123 3.69 28.26 -11.11
N SER A 124 4.89 28.73 -11.46
CA SER A 124 6.17 28.10 -11.11
C SER A 124 6.53 28.26 -9.63
N GLU A 125 5.96 29.25 -8.93
CA GLU A 125 6.22 29.52 -7.51
C GLU A 125 5.23 28.85 -6.55
N LEU A 126 4.31 28.04 -7.08
CA LEU A 126 3.22 27.51 -6.28
C LEU A 126 3.73 26.47 -5.25
N GLU A 127 3.49 26.74 -3.97
CA GLU A 127 3.81 25.80 -2.89
C GLU A 127 3.13 24.44 -3.12
N SER A 128 3.85 23.35 -2.89
CA SER A 128 3.33 22.00 -2.99
C SER A 128 2.71 21.53 -1.66
N LEU A 129 1.52 20.95 -1.72
CA LEU A 129 0.91 20.21 -0.62
C LEU A 129 1.44 18.78 -0.59
N ASN A 130 1.94 18.35 0.58
CA ASN A 130 2.43 17.00 0.81
C ASN A 130 1.51 16.27 1.79
N LEU A 131 0.72 15.31 1.30
CA LEU A 131 -0.15 14.48 2.12
C LEU A 131 0.48 13.10 2.34
N VAL A 132 0.57 12.68 3.60
CA VAL A 132 1.11 11.37 3.99
C VAL A 132 0.08 10.60 4.79
N ALA A 133 -0.33 9.42 4.30
CA ALA A 133 -1.30 8.54 4.95
C ALA A 133 -0.61 7.46 5.80
N PRO A 134 -1.02 7.22 7.06
CA PRO A 134 -0.49 6.14 7.88
C PRO A 134 -0.71 4.77 7.22
N LEU A 135 0.18 3.81 7.52
CA LEU A 135 0.08 2.46 7.00
C LEU A 135 -1.17 1.76 7.59
N PRO A 136 -2.01 1.08 6.79
CA PRO A 136 -3.18 0.35 7.30
C PRO A 136 -2.82 -0.75 8.32
N PRO A 137 -3.71 -1.10 9.27
CA PRO A 137 -3.41 -2.05 10.35
C PRO A 137 -2.95 -3.44 9.90
N HIS A 138 -3.49 -3.99 8.80
CA HIS A 138 -3.06 -5.31 8.31
C HIS A 138 -1.64 -5.29 7.76
N MET A 139 -1.26 -4.20 7.09
CA MET A 139 0.09 -3.98 6.58
C MET A 139 1.09 -3.72 7.71
N GLN A 140 0.70 -2.98 8.75
CA GLN A 140 1.53 -2.78 9.95
C GLN A 140 1.87 -4.12 10.64
N ARG A 141 0.88 -5.01 10.76
CA ARG A 141 1.11 -6.36 11.29
C ARG A 141 2.06 -7.17 10.41
N SER A 142 1.85 -7.14 9.09
CA SER A 142 2.75 -7.79 8.13
C SER A 142 4.18 -7.24 8.20
N TRP A 143 4.33 -5.92 8.39
CA TRP A 143 5.62 -5.26 8.59
C TRP A 143 6.35 -5.82 9.82
N GLY A 144 5.65 -5.90 10.96
CA GLY A 144 6.22 -6.48 12.19
C GLY A 144 6.59 -7.97 12.07
N ILE A 145 5.79 -8.77 11.35
CA ILE A 145 6.09 -10.20 11.11
C ILE A 145 7.35 -10.38 10.27
N LEU A 146 7.59 -9.49 9.31
CA LEU A 146 8.75 -9.54 8.43
C LEU A 146 10.00 -8.90 9.07
N CYS A 147 9.88 -8.39 10.31
CA CYS A 147 10.95 -7.71 11.05
C CYS A 147 11.57 -6.53 10.30
N PHE A 148 10.75 -5.76 9.58
CA PHE A 148 11.16 -4.48 9.01
C PHE A 148 11.02 -3.33 10.01
#